data_AF-A0A087BIA2-F1
#
_entry.id   AF-A0A087BIA2-F1
#
_cell.length_a   1.000
_cell.length_b   1.000
_cell.length_c   1.000
_cell.angle_alpha   90.00
_cell.angle_beta   90.00
_cell.angle_gamma   90.00
#
_symmetry.space_group_name_H-M   'P 1'
#
loop_
_entity.id
_entity.type
_entity.pdbx_description
1 polymer ?
#
loop_
_entity_poly.entity_id
_entity_poly.type
_entity_poly.pdbx_seq_one_letter_code
_entity_poly.pdbx_strand_id
1 'polypeptide(L)'
;MVDAPHERIDTRREVEELTDYVNNGWLRSGEFDGPTILWNHLIREASQQDEQNRNDAPVAPLTDADTVIGMPMQWYFDSIAAIVPTAERTENGVEMPRSDMPTFHLDSQALSGVDAVVGNALASTRWADAVANLAKALEMTARFVGNVADRDNEGFDYLKDLVQSVRVYMDAVACNADPMTGEQALRTITRVACNDEFRLNAMQMVELLSCGLSFAQWDDTRMFAYDALTAATAAMDELIKHASGNEANEANKANEMGKGVDEPHKNLSADDLANLASLDPTLLTERELAESARHQFDHAIQFLRHDLMRISGDATAADRFLCEHHTVEPLADTYAARLVDAERWTDLIDFVDLVERDNPNQCTVMFPEDIVPYEWETMREAALEALGRRDELIAMYRERLDDEFDPNTDITRYKLNLWRERRD
;
A
#
# COMPACT_ATOMS: atom_id res chain seq x y z
N MET A 1 30.38 -6.80 31.54
CA MET A 1 29.79 -8.02 32.13
C MET A 1 28.64 -7.58 33.01
N VAL A 2 27.48 -7.41 32.39
CA VAL A 2 26.22 -7.17 33.10
C VAL A 2 25.40 -8.39 32.75
N ASP A 3 25.24 -9.29 33.72
CA ASP A 3 24.27 -10.40 33.65
C ASP A 3 22.89 -9.78 33.47
N ALA A 4 22.36 -9.85 32.25
CA ALA A 4 20.92 -9.79 32.07
C ALA A 4 20.35 -11.10 32.63
N PRO A 5 19.31 -11.07 33.47
CA PRO A 5 18.71 -12.30 33.96
C PRO A 5 18.16 -13.03 32.73
N HIS A 6 18.76 -14.15 32.36
CA HIS A 6 18.14 -15.06 31.42
C HIS A 6 16.83 -15.50 32.07
N GLU A 7 15.73 -14.86 31.68
CA GLU A 7 14.40 -15.47 31.77
C GLU A 7 14.55 -16.90 31.25
N ARG A 8 13.91 -17.82 31.96
CA ARG A 8 14.09 -19.25 31.73
C ARG A 8 13.47 -19.57 30.37
N ILE A 9 14.25 -19.42 29.30
CA ILE A 9 13.83 -19.67 27.92
C ILE A 9 13.33 -21.12 27.84
N ASP A 10 12.06 -21.29 27.50
CA ASP A 10 11.46 -22.60 27.24
C ASP A 10 11.87 -23.08 25.84
N THR A 11 11.89 -24.39 25.65
CA THR A 11 12.05 -25.10 24.37
C THR A 11 10.90 -24.88 23.38
N ARG A 12 9.89 -24.09 23.74
CA ARG A 12 8.77 -23.72 22.88
C ARG A 12 8.64 -22.21 22.72
N ARG A 13 9.71 -21.47 23.04
CA ARG A 13 9.66 -20.02 23.05
C ARG A 13 9.32 -19.44 21.68
N GLU A 14 9.95 -19.93 20.61
CA GLU A 14 9.77 -19.35 19.27
C GLU A 14 8.37 -19.66 18.74
N VAL A 15 7.89 -20.89 18.94
CA VAL A 15 6.51 -21.24 18.57
C VAL A 15 5.49 -20.41 19.36
N GLU A 16 5.71 -20.20 20.66
CA GLU A 16 4.80 -19.41 21.50
C GLU A 16 4.78 -17.93 21.12
N GLU A 17 5.95 -17.30 20.92
CA GLU A 17 6.06 -15.89 20.51
C GLU A 17 5.47 -15.67 19.10
N LEU A 18 5.75 -16.57 18.15
CA LEU A 18 5.23 -16.47 16.79
C LEU A 18 3.70 -16.66 16.75
N THR A 19 3.18 -17.67 17.47
CA THR A 19 1.73 -17.91 17.56
C THR A 19 1.02 -16.76 18.28
N ASP A 20 1.61 -16.18 19.34
CA ASP A 20 1.04 -15.03 20.05
C ASP A 20 0.98 -13.79 19.14
N TYR A 21 2.07 -13.48 18.42
CA TYR A 21 2.12 -12.37 17.47
C TYR A 21 1.06 -12.50 16.38
N VAL A 22 0.95 -13.69 15.76
CA VAL A 22 -0.05 -13.95 14.70
C VAL A 22 -1.47 -13.82 15.24
N ASN A 23 -1.79 -14.49 16.36
CA ASN A 23 -3.17 -14.62 16.83
C ASN A 23 -3.66 -13.37 17.56
N ASN A 24 -2.81 -12.73 18.37
CA ASN A 24 -3.18 -11.60 19.22
C ASN A 24 -2.73 -10.25 18.67
N GLY A 25 -1.79 -10.23 17.73
CA GLY A 25 -1.36 -9.03 17.00
C GLY A 25 -2.10 -8.91 15.66
N TRP A 26 -1.69 -9.70 14.67
CA TRP A 26 -2.14 -9.52 13.28
C TRP A 26 -3.59 -9.97 13.05
N LEU A 27 -4.01 -11.11 13.61
CA LEU A 27 -5.35 -11.70 13.42
C LEU A 27 -6.38 -11.32 14.49
N ARG A 28 -6.05 -10.34 15.34
CA ARG A 28 -6.79 -10.01 16.57
C ARG A 28 -8.30 -9.83 16.40
N SER A 29 -8.75 -9.27 15.27
CA SER A 29 -10.18 -8.97 15.05
C SER A 29 -11.04 -10.22 14.82
N GLY A 30 -10.45 -11.30 14.28
CA GLY A 30 -11.17 -12.49 13.84
C GLY A 30 -12.29 -12.22 12.81
N GLU A 31 -12.32 -11.04 12.18
CA GLU A 31 -13.39 -10.64 11.26
C GLU A 31 -13.38 -11.49 9.99
N PHE A 32 -12.19 -11.92 9.56
CA PHE A 32 -11.97 -12.77 8.39
C PHE A 32 -11.15 -14.01 8.75
N ASP A 33 -11.25 -15.04 7.90
CA ASP A 33 -10.47 -16.27 8.00
C ASP A 33 -9.02 -16.05 7.51
N GLY A 34 -8.26 -15.23 8.26
CA GLY A 34 -6.86 -14.93 8.01
C GLY A 34 -6.53 -13.44 7.87
N PRO A 35 -5.24 -13.10 7.68
CA PRO A 35 -4.80 -11.71 7.62
C PRO A 35 -5.20 -11.07 6.30
N THR A 36 -5.32 -9.75 6.33
CA THR A 36 -5.46 -8.87 5.16
C THR A 36 -4.29 -7.88 5.16
N ILE A 37 -3.96 -7.33 4.00
CA ILE A 37 -2.79 -6.47 3.79
C ILE A 37 -3.20 -4.99 3.72
N LEU A 38 -4.14 -4.67 2.84
CA LEU A 38 -4.64 -3.30 2.65
C LEU A 38 -5.74 -3.00 3.67
N TRP A 39 -6.64 -3.94 3.94
CA TRP A 39 -7.70 -3.74 4.92
C TRP A 39 -7.26 -4.10 6.35
N ASN A 40 -7.78 -3.38 7.35
CA ASN A 40 -7.48 -3.56 8.76
C ASN A 40 -8.72 -3.19 9.60
N HIS A 41 -8.99 -3.95 10.68
CA HIS A 41 -10.05 -3.69 11.66
C HIS A 41 -10.09 -2.26 12.23
N LEU A 42 -8.95 -1.57 12.30
CA LEU A 42 -8.86 -0.16 12.70
C LEU A 42 -9.68 0.76 11.78
N ILE A 43 -9.86 0.40 10.50
CA ILE A 43 -10.74 1.15 9.58
C ILE A 43 -12.19 1.07 10.07
N ARG A 44 -12.66 -0.14 10.43
CA ARG A 44 -14.00 -0.36 10.95
C ARG A 44 -14.18 0.30 12.32
N GLU A 45 -13.19 0.21 13.21
CA GLU A 45 -13.25 0.88 14.51
C GLU A 45 -13.33 2.40 14.38
N ALA A 46 -12.50 3.01 13.53
CA ALA A 46 -12.55 4.45 13.26
C ALA A 46 -13.90 4.86 12.64
N SER A 47 -14.39 4.08 11.67
CA SER A 47 -15.67 4.29 11.01
C SER A 47 -16.84 4.33 11.99
N GLN A 48 -16.86 3.39 12.96
CA GLN A 48 -17.87 3.32 14.03
C GLN A 48 -17.73 4.44 15.07
N GLN A 49 -16.50 4.86 15.39
CA GLN A 49 -16.27 6.00 16.28
C GLN A 49 -16.83 7.29 15.67
N ASP A 50 -16.61 7.49 14.36
CA ASP A 50 -17.12 8.65 13.63
C ASP A 50 -18.64 8.65 13.45
N GLU A 51 -19.28 7.47 13.46
CA GLU A 51 -20.72 7.32 13.27
C GLU A 51 -21.55 8.19 14.24
N GLN A 52 -21.06 8.36 15.47
CA GLN A 52 -21.72 9.19 16.50
C GLN A 52 -21.78 10.68 16.11
N ASN A 53 -20.87 11.13 15.26
CA ASN A 53 -20.78 12.53 14.81
C ASN A 53 -21.45 12.76 13.45
N ARG A 54 -21.75 11.69 12.69
CA ARG A 54 -22.42 11.79 11.39
C ARG A 54 -23.91 12.07 11.55
N ASN A 55 -24.44 12.94 10.71
CA ASN A 55 -25.86 13.29 10.68
C ASN A 55 -26.30 13.63 9.25
N ASP A 56 -27.60 13.85 9.01
CA ASP A 56 -28.12 14.29 7.71
C ASP A 56 -27.81 15.79 7.45
N ALA A 57 -26.54 16.17 7.62
CA ALA A 57 -26.04 17.50 7.34
C ALA A 57 -26.08 17.75 5.83
N PRO A 58 -26.48 18.96 5.40
CA PRO A 58 -26.32 19.35 4.01
C PRO A 58 -24.83 19.34 3.63
N VAL A 59 -24.56 18.80 2.45
CA VAL A 59 -23.25 18.83 1.81
C VAL A 59 -23.23 19.97 0.80
N ALA A 60 -22.12 20.71 0.74
CA ALA A 60 -21.96 21.78 -0.24
C ALA A 60 -22.15 21.24 -1.67
N PRO A 61 -22.88 21.95 -2.56
CA PRO A 61 -22.95 21.59 -3.97
C PRO A 61 -21.55 21.45 -4.57
N LEU A 62 -21.37 20.50 -5.49
CA LEU A 62 -20.05 20.17 -6.04
C LEU A 62 -19.34 21.39 -6.70
N THR A 63 -20.11 22.30 -7.30
CA THR A 63 -19.58 23.55 -7.89
C THR A 63 -19.02 24.50 -6.83
N ASP A 64 -19.66 24.54 -5.66
CA ASP A 64 -19.23 25.38 -4.55
C ASP A 64 -18.01 24.76 -3.89
N ALA A 65 -17.99 23.43 -3.74
CA ALA A 65 -16.82 22.69 -3.26
C ALA A 65 -15.58 22.92 -4.14
N ASP A 66 -15.73 22.82 -5.47
CA ASP A 66 -14.67 23.11 -6.44
C ASP A 66 -14.11 24.53 -6.28
N THR A 67 -14.99 25.52 -6.11
CA THR A 67 -14.60 26.92 -5.90
C THR A 67 -13.87 27.10 -4.55
N VAL A 68 -14.40 26.52 -3.48
CA VAL A 68 -13.83 26.64 -2.12
C VAL A 68 -12.45 26.01 -2.04
N ILE A 69 -12.24 24.86 -2.69
CA ILE A 69 -10.94 24.19 -2.75
C ILE A 69 -9.97 24.96 -3.65
N GLY A 70 -10.40 25.37 -4.84
CA GLY A 70 -9.51 25.93 -5.85
C GLY A 70 -8.99 27.32 -5.52
N MET A 71 -9.76 28.14 -4.79
CA MET A 71 -9.39 29.53 -4.53
C MET A 71 -8.10 29.69 -3.71
N PRO A 72 -7.91 29.01 -2.56
CA PRO A 72 -6.63 29.05 -1.82
C PRO A 72 -5.44 28.49 -2.61
N MET A 73 -5.64 27.40 -3.38
CA MET A 73 -4.60 26.82 -4.23
C MET A 73 -4.14 27.81 -5.32
N GLN A 74 -5.09 28.51 -5.95
CA GLN A 74 -4.79 29.53 -6.95
C GLN A 74 -4.03 30.71 -6.34
N TRP A 75 -4.43 31.18 -5.15
CA TRP A 75 -3.70 32.24 -4.44
C TRP A 75 -2.27 31.86 -4.09
N TYR A 76 -2.02 30.59 -3.76
CA TYR A 76 -0.68 30.08 -3.53
C TYR A 76 0.19 30.25 -4.78
N PHE A 77 -0.26 29.77 -5.94
CA PHE A 77 0.48 29.92 -7.20
C PHE A 77 0.62 31.38 -7.63
N ASP A 78 -0.41 32.20 -7.47
CA ASP A 78 -0.36 33.63 -7.76
C ASP A 78 0.68 34.36 -6.90
N SER A 79 0.82 33.95 -5.64
CA SER A 79 1.81 34.50 -4.71
C SER A 79 3.23 34.10 -5.10
N ILE A 80 3.44 32.85 -5.52
CA ILE A 80 4.73 32.39 -6.06
C ILE A 80 5.08 33.17 -7.34
N ALA A 81 4.13 33.30 -8.27
CA ALA A 81 4.35 34.01 -9.53
C ALA A 81 4.77 35.48 -9.32
N ALA A 82 4.37 36.08 -8.21
CA ALA A 82 4.73 37.45 -7.87
C ALA A 82 6.19 37.59 -7.37
N ILE A 83 6.81 36.50 -6.89
CA ILE A 83 8.15 36.52 -6.28
C ILE A 83 9.21 35.77 -7.10
N VAL A 84 8.81 34.82 -7.94
CA VAL A 84 9.71 34.02 -8.78
C VAL A 84 9.84 34.67 -10.17
N PRO A 85 11.02 35.19 -10.56
CA PRO A 85 11.18 35.91 -11.82
C PRO A 85 10.96 35.07 -13.08
N THR A 86 11.14 33.75 -12.99
CA THR A 86 10.96 32.79 -14.09
C THR A 86 9.54 32.27 -14.21
N ALA A 87 8.61 32.76 -13.37
CA ALA A 87 7.21 32.37 -13.43
C ALA A 87 6.46 33.10 -14.55
N GLU A 88 5.77 32.33 -15.38
CA GLU A 88 4.93 32.82 -16.47
C GLU A 88 3.47 32.50 -16.19
N ARG A 89 2.59 33.51 -16.36
CA ARG A 89 1.14 33.32 -16.27
C ARG A 89 0.64 32.83 -17.63
N THR A 90 0.08 31.63 -17.67
CA THR A 90 -0.55 31.05 -18.85
C THR A 90 -2.08 31.02 -18.69
N GLU A 91 -2.81 30.64 -19.74
CA GLU A 91 -4.27 30.43 -19.64
C GLU A 91 -4.64 29.31 -18.68
N ASN A 92 -3.70 28.38 -18.42
CA ASN A 92 -3.89 27.20 -17.58
C ASN A 92 -3.36 27.36 -16.15
N GLY A 93 -2.71 28.49 -15.82
CA GLY A 93 -2.21 28.75 -14.47
C GLY A 93 -0.87 29.48 -14.46
N VAL A 94 -0.01 29.09 -13.52
CA VAL A 94 1.34 29.62 -13.37
C VAL A 94 2.33 28.51 -13.70
N GLU A 95 3.18 28.74 -14.70
CA GLU A 95 4.22 27.81 -15.13
C GLU A 95 5.60 28.35 -14.73
N MET A 96 6.45 27.49 -14.20
CA MET A 96 7.85 27.80 -13.92
C MET A 96 8.68 26.52 -13.84
N PRO A 97 10.01 26.59 -14.06
CA PRO A 97 10.88 25.44 -13.79
C PRO A 97 10.75 24.98 -12.33
N ARG A 98 10.60 23.66 -12.11
CA ARG A 98 10.43 23.09 -10.76
C ARG A 98 11.64 23.36 -9.84
N SER A 99 12.83 23.54 -10.43
CA SER A 99 14.05 23.97 -9.72
C SER A 99 13.91 25.35 -9.07
N ASP A 100 13.13 26.24 -9.69
CA ASP A 100 12.97 27.63 -9.29
C ASP A 100 11.78 27.82 -8.35
N MET A 101 10.92 26.80 -8.27
CA MET A 101 9.74 26.81 -7.40
C MET A 101 10.15 26.65 -5.92
N PRO A 102 9.67 27.56 -5.03
CA PRO A 102 9.86 27.43 -3.59
C PRO A 102 9.31 26.09 -3.07
N THR A 103 9.91 25.57 -2.01
CA THR A 103 9.38 24.38 -1.34
C THR A 103 7.98 24.69 -0.80
N PHE A 104 7.04 23.80 -1.06
CA PHE A 104 5.69 23.88 -0.52
C PHE A 104 5.71 23.57 0.99
N HIS A 105 4.92 24.34 1.74
CA HIS A 105 4.66 24.10 3.16
C HIS A 105 3.15 24.16 3.41
N LEU A 106 2.64 23.25 4.23
CA LEU A 106 1.23 23.12 4.57
C LEU A 106 0.70 24.37 5.30
N ASP A 107 1.57 25.06 6.03
CA ASP A 107 1.25 26.30 6.74
C ASP A 107 0.86 27.47 5.81
N SER A 108 1.15 27.35 4.50
CA SER A 108 0.74 28.29 3.45
C SER A 108 -0.78 28.45 3.29
N GLN A 109 -1.57 27.56 3.90
CA GLN A 109 -3.04 27.51 3.81
C GLN A 109 -3.57 27.19 2.40
N ALA A 110 -2.71 26.74 1.47
CA ALA A 110 -3.14 26.38 0.11
C ALA A 110 -4.19 25.26 0.09
N LEU A 111 -4.17 24.36 1.08
CA LEU A 111 -5.09 23.24 1.21
C LEU A 111 -6.28 23.50 2.16
N SER A 112 -6.40 24.71 2.73
CA SER A 112 -7.47 25.04 3.70
C SER A 112 -8.89 24.88 3.13
N GLY A 113 -9.07 25.05 1.82
CA GLY A 113 -10.35 24.80 1.15
C GLY A 113 -10.71 23.31 1.11
N VAL A 114 -9.71 22.43 1.05
CA VAL A 114 -9.88 20.97 1.14
C VAL A 114 -10.39 20.61 2.53
N ASP A 115 -9.75 21.10 3.59
CA ASP A 115 -10.16 20.85 4.98
C ASP A 115 -11.63 21.22 5.22
N ALA A 116 -12.06 22.38 4.69
CA ALA A 116 -13.43 22.85 4.83
C ALA A 116 -14.45 21.93 4.14
N VAL A 117 -14.16 21.51 2.91
CA VAL A 117 -15.06 20.63 2.12
C VAL A 117 -15.08 19.22 2.70
N VAL A 118 -13.92 18.68 3.06
CA VAL A 118 -13.77 17.33 3.63
C VAL A 118 -14.46 17.28 4.99
N GLY A 119 -14.24 18.26 5.87
CA GLY A 119 -14.91 18.32 7.17
C GLY A 119 -16.44 18.37 7.07
N ASN A 120 -16.99 19.09 6.08
CA ASN A 120 -18.43 19.08 5.81
C ASN A 120 -18.93 17.72 5.30
N ALA A 121 -18.19 17.08 4.39
CA ALA A 121 -18.56 15.81 3.80
C ALA A 121 -18.51 14.66 4.82
N LEU A 122 -17.43 14.56 5.62
CA LEU A 122 -17.23 13.49 6.59
C LEU A 122 -18.29 13.44 7.69
N ALA A 123 -18.87 14.60 8.03
CA ALA A 123 -19.93 14.72 9.04
C ALA A 123 -21.34 14.40 8.50
N SER A 124 -21.49 14.17 7.19
CA SER A 124 -22.79 13.94 6.56
C SER A 124 -23.11 12.44 6.39
N THR A 125 -24.39 12.11 6.37
CA THR A 125 -24.92 10.81 5.90
C THR A 125 -25.51 10.91 4.49
N ARG A 126 -25.36 12.05 3.81
CA ARG A 126 -25.73 12.19 2.39
C ARG A 126 -24.64 11.58 1.52
N TRP A 127 -24.57 10.25 1.58
CA TRP A 127 -23.44 9.45 1.11
C TRP A 127 -22.95 9.83 -0.29
N ALA A 128 -23.85 9.87 -1.29
CA ALA A 128 -23.48 10.19 -2.67
C ALA A 128 -22.89 11.61 -2.82
N ASP A 129 -23.51 12.61 -2.21
CA ASP A 129 -23.06 14.01 -2.29
C ASP A 129 -21.73 14.20 -1.54
N ALA A 130 -21.62 13.62 -0.35
CA ALA A 130 -20.40 13.65 0.45
C ALA A 130 -19.24 12.98 -0.29
N VAL A 131 -19.45 11.79 -0.85
CA VAL A 131 -18.42 11.08 -1.64
C VAL A 131 -18.04 11.85 -2.89
N ALA A 132 -18.99 12.54 -3.55
CA ALA A 132 -18.65 13.41 -4.68
C ALA A 132 -17.70 14.56 -4.27
N ASN A 133 -17.91 15.16 -3.10
CA ASN A 133 -17.04 16.21 -2.56
C ASN A 133 -15.68 15.65 -2.11
N LEU A 134 -15.64 14.49 -1.45
CA LEU A 134 -14.40 13.80 -1.08
C LEU A 134 -13.57 13.42 -2.32
N ALA A 135 -14.23 12.91 -3.36
CA ALA A 135 -13.61 12.60 -4.64
C ALA A 135 -13.02 13.85 -5.31
N LYS A 136 -13.74 14.99 -5.26
CA LYS A 136 -13.25 16.28 -5.76
C LYS A 136 -12.04 16.78 -4.97
N ALA A 137 -12.08 16.67 -3.65
CA ALA A 137 -10.96 17.00 -2.76
C ALA A 137 -9.71 16.16 -3.10
N LEU A 138 -9.86 14.85 -3.26
CA LEU A 138 -8.76 13.95 -3.68
C LEU A 138 -8.17 14.35 -5.03
N GLU A 139 -9.03 14.56 -6.04
CA GLU A 139 -8.59 14.95 -7.39
C GLU A 139 -7.79 16.27 -7.37
N MET A 140 -8.31 17.30 -6.70
CA MET A 140 -7.67 18.61 -6.64
C MET A 140 -6.39 18.59 -5.81
N THR A 141 -6.37 17.82 -4.72
CA THR A 141 -5.18 17.66 -3.87
C THR A 141 -4.08 16.93 -4.63
N ALA A 142 -4.38 15.81 -5.30
CA ALA A 142 -3.40 15.07 -6.10
C ALA A 142 -2.81 15.94 -7.22
N ARG A 143 -3.67 16.69 -7.95
CA ARG A 143 -3.21 17.65 -8.95
C ARG A 143 -2.34 18.75 -8.35
N PHE A 144 -2.73 19.31 -7.21
CA PHE A 144 -1.97 20.36 -6.56
C PHE A 144 -0.58 19.87 -6.15
N VAL A 145 -0.51 18.72 -5.47
CA VAL A 145 0.75 18.08 -5.03
C VAL A 145 1.65 17.77 -6.23
N GLY A 146 1.09 17.28 -7.34
CA GLY A 146 1.82 17.05 -8.58
C GLY A 146 2.45 18.31 -9.20
N ASN A 147 1.87 19.49 -8.93
CA ASN A 147 2.29 20.77 -9.51
C ASN A 147 3.11 21.65 -8.55
N VAL A 148 3.36 21.24 -7.31
CA VAL A 148 4.21 21.96 -6.37
C VAL A 148 5.57 21.29 -6.15
N ALA A 149 6.55 22.04 -5.65
CA ALA A 149 7.82 21.48 -5.21
C ALA A 149 7.72 20.99 -3.75
N ASP A 150 7.17 19.80 -3.55
CA ASP A 150 6.95 19.18 -2.24
C ASP A 150 8.21 18.44 -1.73
N ARG A 151 9.28 19.19 -1.46
CA ARG A 151 10.59 18.58 -1.13
C ARG A 151 10.62 17.91 0.24
N ASP A 152 9.76 18.35 1.15
CA ASP A 152 9.65 17.83 2.52
C ASP A 152 8.48 16.83 2.66
N ASN A 153 7.82 16.46 1.56
CA ASN A 153 6.66 15.54 1.48
C ASN A 153 5.43 15.96 2.30
N GLU A 154 5.31 17.22 2.73
CA GLU A 154 4.15 17.70 3.49
C GLU A 154 2.85 17.57 2.69
N GLY A 155 2.89 17.86 1.39
CA GLY A 155 1.72 17.74 0.51
C GLY A 155 1.34 16.29 0.23
N PHE A 156 2.34 15.44 0.03
CA PHE A 156 2.16 14.01 -0.19
C PHE A 156 1.61 13.30 1.06
N ASP A 157 2.14 13.62 2.25
CA ASP A 157 1.63 13.10 3.52
C ASP A 157 0.18 13.55 3.75
N TYR A 158 -0.15 14.82 3.46
CA TYR A 158 -1.54 15.29 3.49
C TYR A 158 -2.46 14.49 2.55
N LEU A 159 -2.00 14.17 1.33
CA LEU A 159 -2.78 13.35 0.39
C LEU A 159 -3.03 11.95 0.94
N LYS A 160 -2.04 11.33 1.59
CA LYS A 160 -2.18 10.01 2.23
C LYS A 160 -3.20 10.04 3.36
N ASP A 161 -3.14 11.05 4.23
CA ASP A 161 -4.11 11.24 5.32
C ASP A 161 -5.54 11.45 4.78
N LEU A 162 -5.66 12.18 3.67
CA LEU A 162 -6.94 12.36 2.98
C LEU A 162 -7.46 11.04 2.41
N VAL A 163 -6.62 10.24 1.74
CA VAL A 163 -6.99 8.90 1.26
C VAL A 163 -7.47 8.04 2.42
N GLN A 164 -6.76 8.03 3.55
CA GLN A 164 -7.15 7.25 4.73
C GLN A 164 -8.49 7.70 5.31
N SER A 165 -8.74 9.01 5.38
CA SER A 165 -10.03 9.56 5.83
C SER A 165 -11.18 9.14 4.91
N VAL A 166 -10.94 9.12 3.60
CA VAL A 166 -11.93 8.64 2.62
C VAL A 166 -12.17 7.13 2.77
N ARG A 167 -11.14 6.32 3.02
CA ARG A 167 -11.30 4.87 3.26
C ARG A 167 -12.18 4.59 4.47
N VAL A 168 -11.96 5.29 5.58
CA VAL A 168 -12.80 5.20 6.78
C VAL A 168 -14.25 5.62 6.49
N TYR A 169 -14.45 6.70 5.73
CA TYR A 169 -15.80 7.12 5.35
C TYR A 169 -16.49 6.14 4.41
N MET A 170 -15.75 5.55 3.45
CA MET A 170 -16.28 4.57 2.51
C MET A 170 -16.67 3.26 3.20
N ASP A 171 -16.01 2.88 4.31
CA ASP A 171 -16.48 1.79 5.17
C ASP A 171 -17.87 2.10 5.77
N ALA A 172 -18.09 3.33 6.25
CA ALA A 172 -19.40 3.77 6.75
C ALA A 172 -20.46 3.77 5.64
N VAL A 173 -20.12 4.22 4.43
CA VAL A 173 -21.01 4.14 3.25
C VAL A 173 -21.40 2.68 3.00
N ALA A 174 -20.42 1.77 2.99
CA ALA A 174 -20.66 0.39 2.66
C ALA A 174 -21.54 -0.32 3.72
N CYS A 175 -21.42 0.06 5.00
CA CYS A 175 -22.25 -0.46 6.08
C CYS A 175 -23.69 0.08 6.09
N ASN A 176 -23.91 1.33 5.65
CA ASN A 176 -25.14 2.08 5.96
C ASN A 176 -25.92 2.58 4.74
N ALA A 177 -25.28 2.75 3.58
CA ALA A 177 -25.96 3.19 2.38
C ALA A 177 -26.78 2.06 1.75
N ASP A 178 -27.86 2.41 1.05
CA ASP A 178 -28.51 1.43 0.18
C ASP A 178 -27.57 1.03 -0.98
N PRO A 179 -27.70 -0.18 -1.55
CA PRO A 179 -26.76 -0.68 -2.56
C PRO A 179 -26.57 0.22 -3.77
N MET A 180 -27.61 0.93 -4.23
CA MET A 180 -27.52 1.83 -5.39
C MET A 180 -26.69 3.08 -5.05
N THR A 181 -26.90 3.65 -3.87
CA THR A 181 -26.07 4.76 -3.37
C THR A 181 -24.62 4.31 -3.13
N GLY A 182 -24.43 3.11 -2.57
CA GLY A 182 -23.11 2.50 -2.37
C GLY A 182 -22.34 2.28 -3.68
N GLU A 183 -23.01 1.73 -4.71
CA GLU A 183 -22.44 1.55 -6.05
C GLU A 183 -22.00 2.90 -6.65
N GLN A 184 -22.87 3.90 -6.59
CA GLN A 184 -22.57 5.24 -7.10
C GLN A 184 -21.36 5.86 -6.40
N ALA A 185 -21.29 5.73 -5.07
CA ALA A 185 -20.20 6.22 -4.26
C ALA A 185 -18.87 5.54 -4.64
N LEU A 186 -18.83 4.21 -4.65
CA LEU A 186 -17.61 3.47 -4.97
C LEU A 186 -17.15 3.76 -6.40
N ARG A 187 -18.08 3.80 -7.37
CA ARG A 187 -17.76 4.15 -8.76
C ARG A 187 -17.16 5.55 -8.89
N THR A 188 -17.61 6.50 -8.07
CA THR A 188 -17.08 7.87 -8.05
C THR A 188 -15.64 7.88 -7.57
N ILE A 189 -15.31 7.14 -6.52
CA ILE A 189 -13.95 6.96 -6.02
C ILE A 189 -13.06 6.23 -7.02
N THR A 190 -13.53 5.11 -7.59
CA THR A 190 -12.80 4.36 -8.63
C THR A 190 -12.44 5.26 -9.81
N ARG A 191 -13.35 6.12 -10.25
CA ARG A 191 -13.06 7.08 -11.35
C ARG A 191 -11.92 8.03 -11.00
N VAL A 192 -11.85 8.51 -9.76
CA VAL A 192 -10.75 9.38 -9.31
C VAL A 192 -9.45 8.58 -9.19
N ALA A 193 -9.48 7.38 -8.61
CA ALA A 193 -8.30 6.52 -8.52
C ALA A 193 -7.72 6.18 -9.91
N CYS A 194 -8.56 6.07 -10.93
CA CYS A 194 -8.14 5.76 -12.31
C CYS A 194 -7.79 7.00 -13.16
N ASN A 195 -7.72 8.20 -12.59
CA ASN A 195 -7.38 9.42 -13.34
C ASN A 195 -5.85 9.57 -13.55
N ASP A 196 -5.43 10.56 -14.35
CA ASP A 196 -4.01 10.80 -14.63
C ASP A 196 -3.17 11.09 -13.37
N GLU A 197 -3.74 11.82 -12.41
CA GLU A 197 -3.05 12.23 -11.18
C GLU A 197 -2.65 11.03 -10.31
N PHE A 198 -3.49 9.99 -10.26
CA PHE A 198 -3.24 8.76 -9.50
C PHE A 198 -2.56 7.67 -10.32
N ARG A 199 -2.73 7.62 -11.65
CA ARG A 199 -2.13 6.57 -12.50
C ARG A 199 -0.60 6.58 -12.50
N LEU A 200 0.02 7.74 -12.32
CA LEU A 200 1.47 7.86 -12.14
C LEU A 200 1.91 7.59 -10.69
N ASN A 201 0.96 7.41 -9.79
CA ASN A 201 1.18 7.07 -8.39
C ASN A 201 0.40 5.80 -8.00
N ALA A 202 0.89 4.67 -8.49
CA ALA A 202 0.23 3.38 -8.41
C ALA A 202 -0.09 2.93 -6.98
N MET A 203 0.77 3.24 -6.00
CA MET A 203 0.55 2.88 -4.60
C MET A 203 -0.69 3.59 -4.03
N GLN A 204 -0.77 4.91 -4.21
CA GLN A 204 -1.94 5.69 -3.74
C GLN A 204 -3.20 5.34 -4.54
N MET A 205 -3.07 5.02 -5.83
CA MET A 205 -4.18 4.48 -6.63
C MET A 205 -4.76 3.20 -6.01
N VAL A 206 -3.92 2.23 -5.69
CA VAL A 206 -4.36 0.95 -5.07
C VAL A 206 -4.90 1.16 -3.66
N GLU A 207 -4.28 2.03 -2.87
CA GLU A 207 -4.76 2.39 -1.54
C GLU A 207 -6.16 3.00 -1.59
N LEU A 208 -6.43 3.90 -2.55
CA LEU A 208 -7.76 4.46 -2.74
C LEU A 208 -8.76 3.42 -3.25
N LEU A 209 -8.36 2.54 -4.17
CA LEU A 209 -9.20 1.43 -4.65
C LEU A 209 -9.56 0.44 -3.52
N SER A 210 -8.74 0.35 -2.48
CA SER A 210 -9.03 -0.50 -1.31
C SER A 210 -10.27 -0.06 -0.54
N CYS A 211 -10.85 1.13 -0.80
CA CYS A 211 -12.21 1.48 -0.36
C CYS A 211 -13.25 0.42 -0.75
N GLY A 212 -13.03 -0.28 -1.87
CA GLY A 212 -13.89 -1.37 -2.33
C GLY A 212 -13.87 -2.60 -1.42
N LEU A 213 -12.84 -2.78 -0.59
CA LEU A 213 -12.73 -3.96 0.28
C LEU A 213 -13.83 -4.01 1.32
N SER A 214 -14.28 -2.87 1.87
CA SER A 214 -15.44 -2.88 2.75
C SER A 214 -16.66 -3.44 2.02
N PHE A 215 -16.94 -3.01 0.78
CA PHE A 215 -18.06 -3.51 -0.05
C PHE A 215 -18.00 -5.01 -0.38
N ALA A 216 -16.83 -5.64 -0.31
CA ALA A 216 -16.66 -7.06 -0.59
C ALA A 216 -17.30 -7.99 0.46
N GLN A 217 -17.55 -7.46 1.67
CA GLN A 217 -18.12 -8.20 2.79
C GLN A 217 -19.56 -8.67 2.52
N TRP A 218 -20.32 -7.96 1.69
CA TRP A 218 -21.73 -8.23 1.44
C TRP A 218 -21.98 -8.81 0.05
N ASP A 219 -22.84 -9.83 -0.03
CA ASP A 219 -23.10 -10.58 -1.27
C ASP A 219 -23.66 -9.69 -2.40
N ASP A 220 -24.44 -8.67 -2.08
CA ASP A 220 -25.08 -7.75 -3.03
C ASP A 220 -24.15 -6.66 -3.55
N THR A 221 -23.11 -6.28 -2.78
CA THR A 221 -22.16 -5.23 -3.16
C THR A 221 -20.78 -5.72 -3.56
N ARG A 222 -20.47 -7.01 -3.32
CA ARG A 222 -19.15 -7.59 -3.61
C ARG A 222 -18.69 -7.40 -5.06
N MET A 223 -19.61 -7.50 -6.02
CA MET A 223 -19.27 -7.29 -7.43
C MET A 223 -18.74 -5.88 -7.71
N PHE A 224 -19.15 -4.86 -6.94
CA PHE A 224 -18.67 -3.50 -7.15
C PHE A 224 -17.15 -3.38 -6.92
N ALA A 225 -16.60 -4.14 -5.97
CA ALA A 225 -15.17 -4.18 -5.70
C ALA A 225 -14.38 -4.88 -6.83
N TYR A 226 -14.93 -5.95 -7.40
CA TYR A 226 -14.34 -6.62 -8.58
C TYR A 226 -14.41 -5.74 -9.84
N ASP A 227 -15.49 -4.99 -10.01
CA ASP A 227 -15.62 -4.03 -11.11
C ASP A 227 -14.61 -2.89 -10.97
N ALA A 228 -14.37 -2.39 -9.75
CA ALA A 228 -13.34 -1.39 -9.47
C ALA A 228 -11.94 -1.89 -9.82
N LEU A 229 -11.60 -3.12 -9.42
CA LEU A 229 -10.34 -3.79 -9.79
C LEU A 229 -10.17 -3.94 -11.31
N THR A 230 -11.25 -4.31 -12.00
CA THR A 230 -11.26 -4.46 -13.47
C THR A 230 -11.05 -3.10 -14.16
N ALA A 231 -11.75 -2.07 -13.70
CA ALA A 231 -11.60 -0.71 -14.20
C ALA A 231 -10.18 -0.16 -13.99
N ALA A 232 -9.58 -0.43 -12.82
CA ALA A 232 -8.20 -0.05 -12.51
C ALA A 232 -7.18 -0.69 -13.47
N THR A 233 -7.33 -1.99 -13.71
CA THR A 233 -6.47 -2.73 -14.66
C THR A 233 -6.59 -2.14 -16.07
N ALA A 234 -7.82 -1.87 -16.52
CA ALA A 234 -8.06 -1.25 -17.82
C ALA A 234 -7.46 0.16 -17.94
N ALA A 235 -7.57 0.97 -16.88
CA ALA A 235 -7.03 2.33 -16.86
C ALA A 235 -5.49 2.36 -16.96
N MET A 236 -4.81 1.40 -16.35
CA MET A 236 -3.35 1.23 -16.48
C MET A 236 -2.94 0.65 -17.84
N ASP A 237 -3.74 -0.23 -18.44
CA ASP A 237 -3.51 -0.68 -19.82
C ASP A 237 -3.63 0.49 -20.82
N GLU A 238 -4.57 1.40 -20.59
CA GLU A 238 -4.75 2.60 -21.40
C GLU A 238 -3.59 3.58 -21.26
N LEU A 239 -3.03 3.75 -20.06
CA LEU A 239 -1.86 4.60 -19.81
C LEU A 239 -0.67 4.16 -20.67
N ILE A 240 -0.32 2.86 -20.64
CA ILE A 240 0.79 2.30 -21.42
C ILE A 240 0.56 2.49 -22.93
N LYS A 241 -0.68 2.24 -23.40
CA LYS A 241 -1.03 2.41 -24.82
C LYS A 241 -0.89 3.87 -25.27
N HIS A 242 -1.31 4.82 -24.42
CA HIS A 242 -1.21 6.25 -24.71
C HIS A 242 0.24 6.68 -24.81
N ALA A 243 1.07 6.35 -23.82
CA ALA A 243 2.48 6.70 -23.80
C ALA A 243 3.25 6.11 -24.99
N SER A 244 2.98 4.83 -25.32
CA SER A 244 3.56 4.18 -26.51
C SER A 244 3.13 4.84 -27.83
N GLY A 245 1.88 5.30 -27.91
CA GLY A 245 1.35 5.99 -29.08
C GLY A 245 1.97 7.37 -29.30
N ASN A 246 2.22 8.11 -28.21
CA ASN A 246 2.88 9.41 -28.25
C ASN A 246 4.32 9.29 -28.77
N GLU A 247 5.11 8.37 -28.22
CA GLU A 247 6.49 8.14 -28.67
C GLU A 247 6.56 7.72 -30.15
N ALA A 248 5.66 6.84 -30.61
CA ALA A 248 5.62 6.44 -32.02
C ALA A 248 5.35 7.65 -32.94
N ASN A 249 4.49 8.57 -32.52
CA ASN A 249 4.23 9.81 -33.25
C ASN A 249 5.43 10.76 -33.25
N GLU A 250 6.13 10.89 -32.12
CA GLU A 250 7.34 11.70 -32.03
C GLU A 250 8.48 11.12 -32.88
N ALA A 251 8.67 9.80 -32.85
CA ALA A 251 9.68 9.13 -33.66
C ALA A 251 9.41 9.29 -35.16
N ASN A 252 8.16 9.19 -35.59
CA ASN A 252 7.78 9.45 -36.98
C ASN A 252 8.11 10.89 -37.39
N LYS A 253 7.79 11.89 -36.56
CA LYS A 253 8.14 13.29 -36.82
C LYS A 253 9.66 13.53 -36.85
N ALA A 254 10.41 12.91 -35.94
CA ALA A 254 11.87 13.03 -35.90
C ALA A 254 12.53 12.45 -37.16
N ASN A 255 12.02 11.30 -37.63
CA ASN A 255 12.49 10.63 -38.84
C ASN A 255 12.17 11.45 -40.11
N GLU A 256 10.99 12.10 -40.16
CA GLU A 256 10.66 13.08 -41.22
C GLU A 256 11.58 14.32 -41.20
N MET A 257 12.06 14.72 -40.01
CA MET A 257 13.00 15.83 -39.82
C MET A 257 14.48 15.42 -39.92
N GLY A 258 14.78 14.15 -40.21
CA GLY A 258 16.15 13.63 -40.33
C GLY A 258 16.95 13.63 -39.02
N LYS A 259 16.27 13.69 -37.86
CA LYS A 259 16.88 13.52 -36.54
C LYS A 259 16.73 12.07 -36.10
N GLY A 260 17.82 11.42 -35.71
CA GLY A 260 17.77 10.12 -35.05
C GLY A 260 17.08 10.25 -33.70
N VAL A 261 16.24 9.28 -33.36
CA VAL A 261 15.69 9.12 -32.01
C VAL A 261 16.65 8.19 -31.28
N ASP A 262 17.47 8.75 -30.38
CA ASP A 262 18.13 7.91 -29.38
C ASP A 262 17.06 7.56 -28.34
N GLU A 263 16.74 6.27 -28.19
CA GLU A 263 15.90 5.78 -27.08
C GLU A 263 16.78 5.83 -25.81
N PRO A 264 16.51 6.75 -24.87
CA PRO A 264 17.22 6.74 -23.60
C PRO A 264 16.86 5.45 -22.82
N HIS A 265 17.73 5.06 -21.89
CA HIS A 265 17.51 4.00 -20.90
C HIS A 265 17.01 2.60 -21.32
N LYS A 266 17.05 2.23 -22.61
CA LYS A 266 16.63 0.91 -23.16
C LYS A 266 17.17 -0.35 -22.44
N ASN A 267 18.21 -0.22 -21.62
CA ASN A 267 18.86 -1.32 -20.91
C ASN A 267 18.64 -1.29 -19.38
N LEU A 268 17.82 -0.38 -18.84
CA LEU A 268 17.53 -0.37 -17.40
C LEU A 268 16.59 -1.52 -17.03
N SER A 269 16.77 -2.09 -15.85
CA SER A 269 15.78 -3.00 -15.26
C SER A 269 14.55 -2.21 -14.77
N ALA A 270 13.44 -2.92 -14.49
CA ALA A 270 12.25 -2.28 -13.92
C ALA A 270 12.56 -1.60 -12.57
N ASP A 271 13.43 -2.19 -11.76
CA ASP A 271 13.86 -1.64 -10.47
C ASP A 271 14.72 -0.39 -10.64
N ASP A 272 15.65 -0.38 -11.60
CA ASP A 272 16.44 0.81 -11.92
C ASP A 272 15.55 1.95 -12.43
N LEU A 273 14.53 1.62 -13.22
CA LEU A 273 13.56 2.57 -13.73
C LEU A 273 12.70 3.15 -12.60
N ALA A 274 12.25 2.32 -11.66
CA ALA A 274 11.53 2.75 -10.47
C ALA A 274 12.39 3.64 -9.56
N ASN A 275 13.67 3.31 -9.38
CA ASN A 275 14.60 4.13 -8.63
C ASN A 275 14.82 5.50 -9.31
N LEU A 276 14.97 5.53 -10.64
CA LEU A 276 15.12 6.79 -11.38
C LEU A 276 13.85 7.65 -11.31
N ALA A 277 12.67 7.01 -11.44
CA ALA A 277 11.38 7.68 -11.30
C ALA A 277 11.19 8.30 -9.91
N SER A 278 11.69 7.64 -8.85
CA SER A 278 11.66 8.17 -7.49
C SER A 278 12.62 9.34 -7.28
N LEU A 279 13.81 9.29 -7.89
CA LEU A 279 14.86 10.30 -7.73
C LEU A 279 14.59 11.59 -8.52
N ASP A 280 14.31 11.46 -9.82
CA ASP A 280 13.99 12.58 -10.69
C ASP A 280 13.15 12.12 -11.90
N PRO A 281 11.81 12.20 -11.80
CA PRO A 281 10.91 11.86 -12.89
C PRO A 281 11.18 12.61 -14.20
N THR A 282 11.83 13.79 -14.14
CA THR A 282 12.07 14.62 -15.33
C THR A 282 13.15 14.04 -16.26
N LEU A 283 13.91 13.06 -15.77
CA LEU A 283 14.90 12.33 -16.55
C LEU A 283 14.30 11.20 -17.40
N LEU A 284 13.04 10.85 -17.15
CA LEU A 284 12.34 9.76 -17.82
C LEU A 284 11.44 10.26 -18.95
N THR A 285 11.28 9.44 -19.98
CA THR A 285 10.23 9.66 -21.00
C THR A 285 8.84 9.39 -20.43
N GLU A 286 7.79 9.86 -21.11
CA GLU A 286 6.39 9.56 -20.74
C GLU A 286 6.14 8.04 -20.68
N ARG A 287 6.74 7.28 -21.59
CA ARG A 287 6.65 5.81 -21.61
C ARG A 287 7.35 5.17 -20.43
N GLU A 288 8.57 5.60 -20.14
CA GLU A 288 9.35 5.08 -19.02
C GLU A 288 8.65 5.32 -17.68
N LEU A 289 8.05 6.51 -17.49
CA LEU A 289 7.22 6.81 -16.33
C LEU A 289 5.99 5.89 -16.27
N ALA A 290 5.31 5.70 -17.40
CA ALA A 290 4.14 4.82 -17.47
C ALA A 290 4.49 3.35 -17.20
N GLU A 291 5.62 2.85 -17.71
CA GLU A 291 6.14 1.50 -17.47
C GLU A 291 6.51 1.30 -15.99
N SER A 292 7.18 2.29 -15.38
CA SER A 292 7.50 2.27 -13.95
C SER A 292 6.24 2.24 -13.08
N ALA A 293 5.28 3.12 -13.36
CA ALA A 293 3.99 3.16 -12.66
C ALA A 293 3.21 1.84 -12.84
N ARG A 294 3.24 1.25 -14.04
CA ARG A 294 2.61 -0.05 -14.28
C ARG A 294 3.26 -1.17 -13.47
N HIS A 295 4.58 -1.20 -13.41
CA HIS A 295 5.29 -2.20 -12.61
C HIS A 295 4.89 -2.12 -11.13
N GLN A 296 4.87 -0.91 -10.55
CA GLN A 296 4.41 -0.69 -9.19
C GLN A 296 2.94 -1.11 -9.00
N PHE A 297 2.07 -0.79 -9.96
CA PHE A 297 0.67 -1.19 -9.93
C PHE A 297 0.50 -2.71 -9.95
N ASP A 298 1.21 -3.42 -10.83
CA ASP A 298 1.12 -4.87 -10.98
C ASP A 298 1.58 -5.61 -9.71
N HIS A 299 2.46 -5.01 -8.91
CA HIS A 299 2.77 -5.50 -7.57
C HIS A 299 1.69 -5.14 -6.55
N ALA A 300 1.36 -3.86 -6.40
CA ALA A 300 0.42 -3.39 -5.38
C ALA A 300 -0.98 -3.99 -5.52
N ILE A 301 -1.45 -4.19 -6.76
CA ILE A 301 -2.79 -4.74 -7.03
C ILE A 301 -2.95 -6.18 -6.56
N GLN A 302 -1.86 -6.92 -6.35
CA GLN A 302 -1.91 -8.28 -5.81
C GLN A 302 -2.41 -8.28 -4.36
N PHE A 303 -2.05 -7.27 -3.57
CA PHE A 303 -2.57 -7.09 -2.21
C PHE A 303 -4.09 -6.89 -2.22
N LEU A 304 -4.59 -6.05 -3.14
CA LEU A 304 -6.02 -5.83 -3.30
C LEU A 304 -6.75 -7.10 -3.74
N ARG A 305 -6.17 -7.88 -4.67
CA ARG A 305 -6.74 -9.15 -5.14
C ARG A 305 -6.84 -10.18 -4.02
N HIS A 306 -5.76 -10.34 -3.25
CA HIS A 306 -5.74 -11.23 -2.10
C HIS A 306 -6.83 -10.84 -1.09
N ASP A 307 -6.83 -9.59 -0.63
CA ASP A 307 -7.78 -9.11 0.37
C ASP A 307 -9.22 -9.24 -0.12
N LEU A 308 -9.45 -8.98 -1.42
CA LEU A 308 -10.77 -9.15 -2.02
C LEU A 308 -11.24 -10.60 -1.95
N MET A 309 -10.38 -11.59 -2.26
CA MET A 309 -10.74 -13.02 -2.12
C MET A 309 -11.01 -13.38 -0.67
N ARG A 310 -10.16 -12.91 0.26
CA ARG A 310 -10.26 -13.18 1.70
C ARG A 310 -11.56 -12.65 2.28
N ILE A 311 -11.83 -11.36 2.06
CA ILE A 311 -13.00 -10.65 2.59
C ILE A 311 -14.30 -11.15 1.95
N SER A 312 -14.24 -11.57 0.68
CA SER A 312 -15.37 -12.20 -0.01
C SER A 312 -15.71 -13.62 0.50
N GLY A 313 -14.91 -14.18 1.41
CA GLY A 313 -15.12 -15.51 1.98
C GLY A 313 -14.54 -16.66 1.15
N ASP A 314 -13.70 -16.39 0.14
CA ASP A 314 -12.97 -17.41 -0.61
C ASP A 314 -11.56 -17.61 -0.03
N ALA A 315 -11.50 -18.08 1.22
CA ALA A 315 -10.26 -18.29 1.95
C ALA A 315 -9.32 -19.30 1.25
N THR A 316 -9.89 -20.30 0.58
CA THR A 316 -9.08 -21.31 -0.15
C THR A 316 -8.41 -20.70 -1.39
N ALA A 317 -9.12 -19.87 -2.16
CA ALA A 317 -8.47 -19.16 -3.27
C ALA A 317 -7.46 -18.13 -2.77
N ALA A 318 -7.74 -17.44 -1.67
CA ALA A 318 -6.81 -16.50 -1.06
C ALA A 318 -5.51 -17.20 -0.59
N ASP A 319 -5.61 -18.32 0.13
CA ASP A 319 -4.42 -19.09 0.57
C ASP A 319 -3.61 -19.63 -0.61
N ARG A 320 -4.28 -20.14 -1.65
CA ARG A 320 -3.60 -20.57 -2.88
C ARG A 320 -2.90 -19.40 -3.57
N PHE A 321 -3.55 -18.23 -3.64
CA PHE A 321 -2.98 -17.03 -4.25
C PHE A 321 -1.69 -16.61 -3.53
N LEU A 322 -1.67 -16.63 -2.20
CA LEU A 322 -0.47 -16.30 -1.43
C LEU A 322 0.69 -17.25 -1.72
N CYS A 323 0.43 -18.57 -1.74
CA CYS A 323 1.43 -19.59 -2.06
C CYS A 323 1.99 -19.44 -3.49
N GLU A 324 1.13 -19.12 -4.46
CA GLU A 324 1.53 -18.88 -5.85
C GLU A 324 2.39 -17.62 -6.03
N HIS A 325 2.28 -16.64 -5.12
CA HIS A 325 2.99 -15.35 -5.17
C HIS A 325 4.00 -15.20 -4.02
N HIS A 326 4.60 -16.31 -3.59
CA HIS A 326 5.56 -16.36 -2.47
C HIS A 326 6.84 -15.55 -2.67
N THR A 327 7.15 -15.10 -3.89
CA THR A 327 8.29 -14.22 -4.18
C THR A 327 8.02 -12.76 -3.82
N VAL A 328 6.79 -12.41 -3.45
CA VAL A 328 6.39 -11.08 -2.98
C VAL A 328 6.33 -11.10 -1.46
N GLU A 329 7.24 -10.37 -0.82
CA GLU A 329 7.50 -10.42 0.63
C GLU A 329 6.22 -10.34 1.50
N PRO A 330 5.35 -9.31 1.38
CA PRO A 330 4.12 -9.27 2.19
C PRO A 330 3.18 -10.45 1.97
N LEU A 331 3.10 -11.01 0.75
CA LEU A 331 2.22 -12.15 0.45
C LEU A 331 2.78 -13.45 1.05
N ALA A 332 4.10 -13.62 1.00
CA ALA A 332 4.77 -14.75 1.62
C ALA A 332 4.57 -14.74 3.14
N ASP A 333 4.81 -13.59 3.78
CA ASP A 333 4.60 -13.41 5.22
C ASP A 333 3.16 -13.70 5.63
N THR A 334 2.20 -13.21 4.83
CA THR A 334 0.77 -13.45 5.06
C THR A 334 0.45 -14.95 5.00
N TYR A 335 1.07 -15.71 4.07
CA TYR A 335 0.87 -17.16 4.01
C TYR A 335 1.53 -17.88 5.18
N ALA A 336 2.73 -17.48 5.59
CA ALA A 336 3.38 -18.02 6.77
C ALA A 336 2.51 -17.82 8.01
N ALA A 337 1.95 -16.62 8.21
CA ALA A 337 1.01 -16.32 9.28
C ALA A 337 -0.24 -17.24 9.23
N ARG A 338 -0.77 -17.55 8.03
CA ARG A 338 -1.88 -18.52 7.88
C ARG A 338 -1.51 -19.93 8.33
N LEU A 339 -0.31 -20.39 7.98
CA LEU A 339 0.15 -21.72 8.37
C LEU A 339 0.40 -21.81 9.89
N VAL A 340 0.90 -20.74 10.50
CA VAL A 340 1.06 -20.60 11.96
C VAL A 340 -0.30 -20.64 12.67
N ASP A 341 -1.25 -19.80 12.25
CA ASP A 341 -2.61 -19.73 12.81
C ASP A 341 -3.33 -21.09 12.74
N ALA A 342 -3.16 -21.80 11.61
CA ALA A 342 -3.74 -23.12 11.40
C ALA A 342 -2.94 -24.28 12.04
N GLU A 343 -1.84 -23.98 12.76
CA GLU A 343 -0.91 -24.97 13.32
C GLU A 343 -0.38 -25.99 12.27
N ARG A 344 -0.26 -25.58 11.01
CA ARG A 344 0.21 -26.40 9.88
C ARG A 344 1.74 -26.37 9.76
N TRP A 345 2.42 -26.77 10.83
CA TRP A 345 3.88 -26.65 10.97
C TRP A 345 4.69 -27.40 9.91
N THR A 346 4.24 -28.58 9.47
CA THR A 346 4.91 -29.29 8.36
C THR A 346 4.85 -28.49 7.06
N ASP A 347 3.68 -27.93 6.76
CA ASP A 347 3.49 -27.14 5.55
C ASP A 347 4.25 -25.80 5.63
N LEU A 348 4.45 -25.27 6.84
CA LEU A 348 5.30 -24.09 7.06
C LEU A 348 6.76 -24.39 6.71
N ILE A 349 7.29 -25.56 7.09
CA ILE A 349 8.65 -25.97 6.70
C ILE A 349 8.76 -26.10 5.17
N ASP A 350 7.80 -26.80 4.54
CA ASP A 350 7.78 -26.97 3.08
C ASP A 350 7.67 -25.61 2.35
N PHE A 351 6.97 -24.66 2.95
CA PHE A 351 6.85 -23.30 2.42
C PHE A 351 8.13 -22.47 2.60
N VAL A 352 8.78 -22.56 3.76
CA VAL A 352 10.09 -21.92 3.96
C VAL A 352 11.11 -22.45 2.95
N ASP A 353 11.15 -23.78 2.74
CA ASP A 353 12.00 -24.41 1.71
C ASP A 353 11.69 -23.87 0.30
N LEU A 354 10.42 -23.59 0.00
CA LEU A 354 9.99 -23.01 -1.27
C LEU A 354 10.51 -21.57 -1.43
N VAL A 355 10.33 -20.72 -0.42
CA VAL A 355 10.78 -19.32 -0.44
C VAL A 355 12.29 -19.23 -0.57
N GLU A 356 13.05 -19.95 0.27
CA GLU A 356 14.52 -19.93 0.24
C GLU A 356 15.08 -20.48 -1.08
N ARG A 357 14.40 -21.43 -1.72
CA ARG A 357 14.82 -21.98 -3.01
C ARG A 357 14.65 -20.97 -4.15
N ASP A 358 13.50 -20.30 -4.19
CA ASP A 358 13.12 -19.44 -5.32
C ASP A 358 13.63 -18.00 -5.13
N ASN A 359 13.79 -17.55 -3.88
CA ASN A 359 14.38 -16.25 -3.52
C ASN A 359 15.17 -16.32 -2.19
N PRO A 360 16.45 -16.76 -2.21
CA PRO A 360 17.25 -17.01 -1.00
C PRO A 360 17.52 -15.81 -0.09
N ASN A 361 17.38 -14.58 -0.61
CA ASN A 361 17.63 -13.35 0.14
C ASN A 361 16.33 -12.60 0.46
N GLN A 362 15.19 -13.28 0.38
CA GLN A 362 13.89 -12.66 0.66
C GLN A 362 13.77 -12.35 2.15
N CYS A 363 13.46 -11.11 2.50
CA CYS A 363 13.28 -10.71 3.89
C CYS A 363 11.81 -10.80 4.30
N THR A 364 11.57 -10.96 5.60
CA THR A 364 10.24 -10.81 6.19
C THR A 364 9.98 -9.34 6.49
N VAL A 365 8.83 -8.80 6.07
CA VAL A 365 8.48 -7.37 6.18
C VAL A 365 7.29 -7.11 7.11
N MET A 366 6.42 -8.10 7.31
CA MET A 366 5.25 -8.01 8.18
C MET A 366 5.50 -8.57 9.59
N PHE A 367 6.61 -9.27 9.79
CA PHE A 367 7.03 -9.77 11.08
C PHE A 367 8.13 -8.87 11.68
N PRO A 368 7.99 -8.43 12.94
CA PRO A 368 9.00 -7.63 13.61
C PRO A 368 10.32 -8.40 13.81
N GLU A 369 11.46 -7.71 13.71
CA GLU A 369 12.81 -8.29 13.88
C GLU A 369 12.99 -8.94 15.27
N ASP A 370 12.30 -8.45 16.30
CA ASP A 370 12.33 -9.05 17.63
C ASP A 370 11.55 -10.38 17.74
N ILE A 371 10.60 -10.62 16.84
CA ILE A 371 9.85 -11.88 16.74
C ILE A 371 10.54 -12.86 15.77
N VAL A 372 11.12 -12.36 14.67
CA VAL A 372 11.83 -13.16 13.68
C VAL A 372 13.27 -12.67 13.45
N PRO A 373 14.18 -12.77 14.44
CA PRO A 373 15.53 -12.24 14.34
C PRO A 373 16.40 -12.90 13.26
N TYR A 374 15.99 -14.07 12.76
CA TYR A 374 16.60 -14.78 11.64
C TYR A 374 15.60 -15.00 10.50
N GLU A 375 14.58 -14.13 10.40
CA GLU A 375 13.59 -14.12 9.31
C GLU A 375 12.95 -15.51 9.12
N TRP A 376 13.03 -16.08 7.91
CA TRP A 376 12.50 -17.38 7.54
C TRP A 376 13.10 -18.55 8.35
N GLU A 377 14.35 -18.44 8.80
CA GLU A 377 14.97 -19.47 9.64
C GLU A 377 14.34 -19.49 11.04
N THR A 378 13.90 -18.34 11.58
CA THR A 378 13.12 -18.31 12.83
C THR A 378 11.77 -19.02 12.67
N MET A 379 11.09 -18.84 11.52
CA MET A 379 9.83 -19.56 11.25
C MET A 379 10.03 -21.07 11.17
N ARG A 380 11.15 -21.50 10.54
CA ARG A 380 11.57 -22.90 10.52
C ARG A 380 11.86 -23.42 11.93
N GLU A 381 12.58 -22.66 12.74
CA GLU A 381 12.85 -22.98 14.15
C GLU A 381 11.55 -23.24 14.91
N ALA A 382 10.61 -22.29 14.87
CA ALA A 382 9.30 -22.43 15.52
C ALA A 382 8.53 -23.69 15.06
N ALA A 383 8.52 -23.98 13.75
CA ALA A 383 7.88 -25.17 13.21
C ALA A 383 8.54 -26.48 13.71
N LEU A 384 9.87 -26.53 13.76
CA LEU A 384 10.60 -27.68 14.29
C LEU A 384 10.36 -27.85 15.80
N GLU A 385 10.27 -26.77 16.57
CA GLU A 385 9.92 -26.79 17.99
C GLU A 385 8.51 -27.38 18.21
N ALA A 386 7.54 -26.92 17.43
CA ALA A 386 6.15 -27.38 17.47
C ALA A 386 6.02 -28.88 17.18
N LEU A 387 6.75 -29.36 16.17
CA LEU A 387 6.78 -30.76 15.75
C LEU A 387 7.66 -31.65 16.64
N GLY A 388 8.47 -31.08 17.54
CA GLY A 388 9.41 -31.82 18.37
C GLY A 388 10.56 -32.47 17.58
N ARG A 389 10.95 -31.89 16.44
CA ARG A 389 12.02 -32.40 15.55
C ARG A 389 13.42 -32.08 16.11
N ARG A 390 13.74 -32.69 17.25
CA ARG A 390 14.94 -32.42 18.06
C ARG A 390 16.26 -32.51 17.30
N ASP A 391 16.45 -33.54 16.49
CA ASP A 391 17.73 -33.75 15.80
C ASP A 391 18.01 -32.65 14.77
N GLU A 392 16.96 -32.10 14.15
CA GLU A 392 17.05 -31.02 13.18
C GLU A 392 17.29 -29.67 13.85
N LEU A 393 16.63 -29.39 14.98
CA LEU A 393 16.94 -28.21 15.80
C LEU A 393 18.40 -28.22 16.27
N ILE A 394 18.91 -29.37 16.72
CA ILE A 394 20.32 -29.51 17.12
C ILE A 394 21.27 -29.26 15.94
N ALA A 395 20.89 -29.66 14.72
CA ALA A 395 21.68 -29.40 13.52
C ALA A 395 21.69 -27.91 13.18
N MET A 396 20.52 -27.27 13.14
CA MET A 396 20.34 -25.84 12.88
C MET A 396 21.13 -24.97 13.86
N TYR A 397 21.03 -25.21 15.17
CA TYR A 397 21.81 -24.44 16.15
C TYR A 397 23.32 -24.69 16.08
N ARG A 398 23.78 -25.86 15.57
CA ARG A 398 25.21 -26.08 15.35
C ARG A 398 25.71 -25.26 14.16
N GLU A 399 24.95 -25.24 13.07
CA GLU A 399 25.26 -24.46 11.88
C GLU A 399 25.30 -22.96 12.20
N ARG A 400 24.32 -22.45 12.96
CA ARG A 400 24.30 -21.05 13.40
C ARG A 400 25.51 -20.68 14.29
N LEU A 401 26.03 -21.62 15.09
CA LEU A 401 27.24 -21.40 15.91
C LEU A 401 28.56 -21.42 15.11
N ASP A 402 28.53 -21.89 13.87
CA ASP A 402 29.69 -21.82 12.98
C ASP A 402 29.85 -20.41 12.36
N ASP A 403 28.84 -19.54 12.46
CA ASP A 403 28.92 -18.12 12.12
C ASP A 403 29.59 -17.32 13.25
N GLU A 404 30.82 -16.84 12.99
CA GLU A 404 31.61 -16.07 13.97
C GLU A 404 31.00 -14.70 14.32
N PHE A 405 30.02 -14.21 13.56
CA PHE A 405 29.43 -12.88 13.72
C PHE A 405 27.98 -12.88 14.23
N ASP A 406 27.41 -14.04 14.60
CA ASP A 406 26.04 -14.12 15.12
C ASP A 406 25.88 -13.33 16.44
N PRO A 407 25.09 -12.24 16.46
CA PRO A 407 24.90 -11.43 17.67
C PRO A 407 24.18 -12.21 18.79
N ASN A 408 23.47 -13.31 18.47
CA ASN A 408 22.80 -14.13 19.49
C ASN A 408 23.52 -15.44 19.81
N THR A 409 24.83 -15.54 19.55
CA THR A 409 25.68 -16.71 19.84
C THR A 409 25.42 -17.33 21.23
N ASP A 410 25.27 -16.51 22.27
CA ASP A 410 25.05 -17.01 23.64
C ASP A 410 23.66 -17.62 23.84
N ILE A 411 22.63 -17.05 23.20
CA ILE A 411 21.25 -17.59 23.20
C ILE A 411 21.22 -18.89 22.38
N THR A 412 21.83 -18.91 21.20
CA THR A 412 21.96 -20.11 20.34
C THR A 412 22.63 -21.26 21.10
N ARG A 413 23.72 -20.98 21.82
CA ARG A 413 24.43 -21.97 22.65
C ARG A 413 23.56 -22.50 23.80
N TYR A 414 22.78 -21.62 24.45
CA TYR A 414 21.86 -22.02 25.51
C TYR A 414 20.74 -22.94 24.98
N LYS A 415 20.09 -22.57 23.87
CA LYS A 415 19.05 -23.38 23.20
C LYS A 415 19.57 -24.75 22.76
N LEU A 416 20.78 -24.80 22.18
CA LEU A 416 21.43 -26.07 21.82
C LEU A 416 21.61 -27.00 23.02
N ASN A 417 22.00 -26.47 24.18
CA ASN A 417 22.15 -27.26 25.40
C ASN A 417 20.80 -27.75 25.93
N LEU A 418 19.77 -26.90 25.94
CA LEU A 418 18.41 -27.29 26.31
C LEU A 418 17.91 -28.48 25.50
N TRP A 419 18.02 -28.40 24.17
CA TRP A 419 17.57 -29.47 23.28
C TRP A 419 18.41 -30.74 23.40
N ARG A 420 19.71 -30.63 23.69
CA ARG A 420 20.55 -31.81 23.99
C ARG A 420 20.16 -32.51 25.28
N GLU A 421 19.80 -31.76 26.32
CA GLU A 421 19.49 -32.30 27.65
C GLU A 421 18.05 -32.79 27.80
N ARG A 422 17.14 -32.35 26.91
CA ARG A 422 15.76 -32.82 26.84
C ARG A 422 15.73 -34.34 26.65
N ARG A 423 15.11 -35.03 27.61
CA ARG A 423 14.75 -36.45 27.52
C ARG A 423 13.27 -36.54 27.17
N ASP A 424 12.93 -37.38 26.21
CA ASP A 424 11.57 -37.61 25.72
C ASP A 424 10.58 -38.00 26.83
#